data_AF-A0A9E5K5U4-F1
#
_entry.id   AF-A0A9E5K5U4-F1
#
_cell.length_a   1.000
_cell.length_b   1.000
_cell.length_c   1.000
_cell.angle_alpha   90.00
_cell.angle_beta   90.00
_cell.angle_gamma   90.00
#
_symmetry.space_group_name_H-M   'P 1'
#
loop_
_entity.id
_entity.type
_entity.pdbx_description
1 polymer ?
#
loop_
_entity_poly.entity_id
_entity_poly.type
_entity_poly.pdbx_seq_one_letter_code
_entity_poly.pdbx_strand_id
1 'polypeptide(L)'
;KLRWSGDTASGTAALALCDGYKKSLVADAANVIDIPSPVAITPSNVLAKLALVYAAIPAAVIANQEELRLYVSSPVATAYRAAVAASNTQANLTQALDFTYLGIKMVLCPGMLSKSTIVASPRNNFIYAFDAEGDGKALRAINLADTIAEPVIRTRANMKVGFTHVNGEEIVFYNSAT
;
A
#
# COMPACT_ATOMS: atom_id res chain seq x y z
N LYS A 1 5.89 -1.94 -5.81
CA LYS A 1 6.72 -2.14 -4.59
C LYS A 1 7.20 -0.79 -4.06
N LEU A 2 7.91 -0.02 -4.89
CA LEU A 2 8.39 1.35 -4.57
C LEU A 2 7.32 2.27 -3.93
N ARG A 3 6.10 2.35 -4.48
CA ARG A 3 4.99 3.14 -3.92
C ARG A 3 4.77 2.99 -2.40
N TRP A 4 4.86 1.77 -1.90
CA TRP A 4 4.53 1.48 -0.50
C TRP A 4 5.77 1.34 0.38
N SER A 5 6.81 0.66 -0.13
CA SER A 5 8.00 0.28 0.65
C SER A 5 9.28 0.93 0.14
N GLY A 6 9.16 1.99 -0.66
CA GLY A 6 10.30 2.80 -1.06
C GLY A 6 10.97 3.45 0.15
N ASP A 7 12.29 3.40 0.17
CA ASP A 7 13.11 4.00 1.20
C ASP A 7 14.48 4.30 0.58
N THR A 8 14.81 5.58 0.46
CA THR A 8 16.10 6.07 -0.03
C THR A 8 17.31 5.53 0.74
N ALA A 9 17.13 5.06 1.98
CA ALA A 9 18.17 4.39 2.77
C ALA A 9 18.22 2.85 2.56
N SER A 10 17.37 2.28 1.71
CA SER A 10 17.31 0.84 1.49
C SER A 10 18.58 0.30 0.83
N GLY A 11 19.09 -0.84 1.32
CA GLY A 11 20.14 -1.59 0.63
C GLY A 11 19.70 -2.26 -0.68
N THR A 12 18.39 -2.27 -0.98
CA THR A 12 17.86 -2.77 -2.26
C THR A 12 17.73 -1.62 -3.25
N ALA A 13 18.53 -1.63 -4.31
CA ALA A 13 18.57 -0.56 -5.31
C ALA A 13 17.19 -0.18 -5.88
N ALA A 14 16.30 -1.15 -6.10
CA ALA A 14 14.94 -0.91 -6.61
C ALA A 14 13.99 -0.21 -5.62
N LEU A 15 14.32 -0.20 -4.32
CA LEU A 15 13.57 0.49 -3.26
C LEU A 15 14.23 1.81 -2.85
N ALA A 16 15.54 1.95 -3.10
CA ALA A 16 16.32 3.15 -2.82
C ALA A 16 16.04 4.34 -3.76
N LEU A 17 15.13 4.19 -4.72
CA LEU A 17 14.86 5.22 -5.73
C LEU A 17 14.09 6.42 -5.16
N CYS A 18 13.14 6.20 -4.25
CA CYS A 18 12.40 7.25 -3.55
C CYS A 18 11.68 6.69 -2.33
N ASP A 19 11.23 7.59 -1.45
CA ASP A 19 10.46 7.24 -0.26
C ASP A 19 9.00 6.92 -0.60
N GLY A 20 8.48 5.83 -0.03
CA GLY A 20 7.11 5.37 -0.21
C GLY A 20 6.17 5.77 0.94
N TYR A 21 4.87 5.47 0.78
CA TYR A 21 3.86 5.85 1.77
C TYR A 21 4.12 5.32 3.19
N LYS A 22 4.67 4.11 3.35
CA LYS A 22 4.95 3.60 4.70
C LYS A 22 5.94 4.48 5.45
N LYS A 23 6.99 4.96 4.77
CA LYS A 23 8.01 5.80 5.38
C LYS A 23 7.45 7.18 5.74
N SER A 24 6.64 7.77 4.87
CA SER A 24 5.99 9.05 5.18
C SER A 24 4.97 8.93 6.32
N LEU A 25 4.19 7.84 6.37
CA LEU A 25 3.25 7.59 7.48
C LEU A 25 3.98 7.37 8.82
N VAL A 26 5.07 6.61 8.84
CA VAL A 26 5.88 6.43 10.07
C VAL A 26 6.52 7.76 10.51
N ALA A 27 6.95 8.59 9.57
CA ALA A 27 7.51 9.90 9.89
C ALA A 27 6.46 10.87 10.43
N ASP A 28 5.18 10.68 10.10
CA ASP A 28 4.04 11.52 10.52
C ASP A 28 3.21 10.90 11.65
N ALA A 29 3.83 10.08 12.51
CA ALA A 29 3.16 9.40 13.63
C ALA A 29 2.46 10.33 14.64
N ALA A 30 2.72 11.64 14.59
CA ALA A 30 2.05 12.64 15.42
C ALA A 30 0.65 13.00 14.91
N ASN A 31 0.41 12.92 13.59
CA ASN A 31 -0.87 13.25 12.97
C ASN A 31 -1.62 12.00 12.49
N VAL A 32 -0.89 10.96 12.09
CA VAL A 32 -1.45 9.66 11.69
C VAL A 32 -1.98 8.92 12.92
N ILE A 33 -3.15 8.28 12.78
CA ILE A 33 -3.75 7.47 13.85
C ILE A 33 -3.07 6.11 13.86
N ASP A 34 -1.96 6.02 14.60
CA ASP A 34 -1.21 4.78 14.79
C ASP A 34 -1.88 3.86 15.81
N ILE A 35 -2.06 2.59 15.43
CA ILE A 35 -2.57 1.58 16.35
C ILE A 35 -1.44 1.08 17.24
N PRO A 36 -1.57 1.20 18.58
CA PRO A 36 -0.53 0.82 19.50
C PRO A 36 -0.34 -0.71 19.53
N SER A 37 0.89 -1.12 19.83
CA SER A 37 1.28 -2.53 20.02
C SER A 37 0.84 -3.48 18.89
N PRO A 38 1.17 -3.18 17.63
CA PRO A 38 0.73 -4.00 16.51
C PRO A 38 1.50 -5.34 16.47
N VAL A 39 0.75 -6.43 16.39
CA VAL A 39 1.26 -7.82 16.31
C VAL A 39 1.08 -8.40 14.92
N ALA A 40 1.80 -9.49 14.61
CA ALA A 40 1.61 -10.23 13.38
C ALA A 40 0.15 -10.73 13.24
N ILE A 41 -0.42 -10.50 12.06
CA ILE A 41 -1.78 -10.91 11.72
C ILE A 41 -1.75 -12.35 11.19
N THR A 42 -2.61 -13.16 11.78
CA THR A 42 -2.84 -14.57 11.47
C THR A 42 -4.33 -14.78 11.22
N PRO A 43 -4.74 -15.92 10.64
CA PRO A 43 -6.17 -16.21 10.43
C PRO A 43 -7.01 -16.16 11.72
N SER A 44 -6.43 -16.41 12.90
CA SER A 44 -7.17 -16.40 14.18
C SER A 44 -7.37 -15.00 14.76
N ASN A 45 -6.56 -14.01 14.41
CA ASN A 45 -6.63 -12.67 14.98
C ASN A 45 -7.03 -11.56 13.99
N VAL A 46 -7.06 -11.86 12.68
CA VAL A 46 -7.28 -10.86 11.61
C VAL A 46 -8.58 -10.06 11.79
N LEU A 47 -9.68 -10.71 12.16
CA LEU A 47 -10.96 -10.04 12.36
C LEU A 47 -10.93 -9.09 13.57
N ALA A 48 -10.26 -9.48 14.65
CA ALA A 48 -10.08 -8.63 15.82
C ALA A 48 -9.19 -7.42 15.49
N LYS A 49 -8.13 -7.60 14.70
CA LYS A 49 -7.26 -6.49 14.27
C LYS A 49 -7.95 -5.54 13.29
N LEU A 50 -8.77 -6.06 12.38
CA LEU A 50 -9.61 -5.22 11.51
C LEU A 50 -10.67 -4.45 12.31
N ALA A 51 -11.24 -5.04 13.36
CA ALA A 51 -12.17 -4.34 14.26
C ALA A 51 -11.48 -3.19 15.00
N LEU A 52 -10.24 -3.39 15.47
CA LEU A 52 -9.43 -2.32 16.07
C LEU A 52 -9.16 -1.18 15.09
N VAL A 53 -8.79 -1.52 13.84
CA VAL A 53 -8.60 -0.51 12.79
C VAL A 53 -9.89 0.26 12.55
N TYR A 54 -11.01 -0.44 12.39
CA TYR A 54 -12.31 0.17 12.14
C TYR A 54 -12.76 1.10 13.27
N ALA A 55 -12.58 0.69 14.52
CA ALA A 55 -12.95 1.50 15.69
C ALA A 55 -12.10 2.77 15.83
N ALA A 56 -10.88 2.78 15.28
CA ALA A 56 -9.99 3.93 15.30
C ALA A 56 -10.27 4.93 14.17
N ILE A 57 -11.11 4.58 13.17
CA ILE A 57 -11.41 5.49 12.06
C ILE A 57 -12.27 6.66 12.58
N PRO A 58 -11.89 7.92 12.29
CA PRO A 58 -12.69 9.08 12.70
C PRO A 58 -14.12 9.02 12.17
N ALA A 59 -15.08 9.48 12.97
CA ALA A 59 -16.50 9.47 12.59
C ALA A 59 -16.78 10.24 11.28
N ALA A 60 -16.07 11.35 11.04
CA ALA A 60 -16.18 12.13 9.81
C ALA A 60 -15.76 11.34 8.55
N VAL A 61 -14.76 10.46 8.70
CA VAL A 61 -14.27 9.59 7.61
C VAL A 61 -15.20 8.40 7.41
N ILE A 62 -15.70 7.80 8.49
CA ILE A 62 -16.66 6.67 8.43
C ILE A 62 -17.95 7.09 7.73
N ALA A 63 -18.42 8.32 7.94
CA ALA A 63 -19.63 8.84 7.29
C ALA A 63 -19.56 8.77 5.75
N ASN A 64 -18.36 8.87 5.18
CA ASN A 64 -18.09 8.76 3.74
C ASN A 64 -17.52 7.39 3.35
N GLN A 65 -18.18 6.32 3.81
CA GLN A 65 -17.71 4.94 3.65
C GLN A 65 -17.43 4.53 2.19
N GLU A 66 -18.10 5.15 1.22
CA GLU A 66 -17.92 4.88 -0.21
C GLU A 66 -16.52 5.24 -0.73
N GLU A 67 -15.88 6.25 -0.15
CA GLU A 67 -14.54 6.70 -0.52
C GLU A 67 -13.44 6.00 0.29
N LEU A 68 -13.80 5.44 1.43
CA LEU A 68 -12.90 4.75 2.35
C LEU A 68 -12.39 3.43 1.77
N ARG A 69 -11.10 3.18 1.90
CA ARG A 69 -10.46 1.92 1.48
C ARG A 69 -9.58 1.39 2.59
N LEU A 70 -9.61 0.07 2.75
CA LEU A 70 -8.66 -0.66 3.59
C LEU A 70 -7.55 -1.23 2.71
N TYR A 71 -6.41 -0.58 2.67
CA TYR A 71 -5.23 -1.08 1.99
C TYR A 71 -4.52 -2.10 2.88
N VAL A 72 -4.40 -3.33 2.40
CA VAL A 72 -3.87 -4.44 3.18
C VAL A 72 -2.68 -5.10 2.51
N SER A 73 -1.70 -5.46 3.32
CA SER A 73 -0.56 -6.29 2.90
C SER A 73 -1.02 -7.71 2.52
N SER A 74 -0.23 -8.39 1.67
CA SER A 74 -0.49 -9.78 1.27
C SER A 74 -0.79 -10.75 2.43
N PRO A 75 -0.01 -10.80 3.54
CA PRO A 75 -0.30 -11.70 4.65
C PRO A 75 -1.63 -11.41 5.35
N VAL A 76 -2.07 -10.15 5.39
CA VAL A 76 -3.37 -9.79 5.96
C VAL A 76 -4.50 -10.24 5.04
N ALA A 77 -4.35 -10.06 3.73
CA ALA A 77 -5.34 -10.50 2.76
C ALA A 77 -5.52 -12.02 2.76
N THR A 78 -4.42 -12.80 2.87
CA THR A 78 -4.49 -14.26 2.97
C THR A 78 -5.12 -14.70 4.29
N ALA A 79 -4.72 -14.09 5.41
CA ALA A 79 -5.31 -14.37 6.71
C ALA A 79 -6.83 -14.07 6.74
N TYR A 80 -7.24 -12.94 6.16
CA TYR A 80 -8.65 -12.57 6.07
C TYR A 80 -9.47 -13.57 5.26
N ARG A 81 -8.98 -13.94 4.07
CA ARG A 81 -9.67 -14.93 3.21
C ARG A 81 -9.78 -16.29 3.90
N ALA A 82 -8.75 -16.72 4.62
CA ALA A 82 -8.79 -17.96 5.38
C ALA A 82 -9.84 -17.92 6.51
N ALA A 83 -9.90 -16.80 7.25
CA ALA A 83 -10.89 -16.61 8.32
C ALA A 83 -12.33 -16.58 7.78
N VAL A 84 -12.58 -15.85 6.69
CA VAL A 84 -13.90 -15.77 6.06
C VAL A 84 -14.31 -17.11 5.46
N ALA A 85 -13.41 -17.83 4.80
CA ALA A 85 -13.70 -19.16 4.27
C ALA A 85 -14.19 -20.13 5.37
N ALA A 86 -13.52 -20.14 6.53
CA ALA A 86 -13.94 -20.94 7.68
C ALA A 86 -15.30 -20.50 8.26
N SER A 87 -15.61 -19.21 8.24
CA SER A 87 -16.91 -18.69 8.66
C SER A 87 -18.03 -19.04 7.68
N ASN A 88 -17.76 -19.00 6.37
CA ASN A 88 -18.74 -19.30 5.34
C ASN A 88 -19.18 -20.77 5.40
N THR A 89 -18.25 -21.68 5.68
CA THR A 89 -18.56 -23.11 5.90
C THR A 89 -19.53 -23.29 7.06
N GLN A 90 -19.37 -22.54 8.16
CA GLN A 90 -20.28 -22.60 9.30
C GLN A 90 -21.67 -22.00 8.99
N ALA A 91 -21.70 -20.96 8.17
CA ALA A 91 -22.93 -20.29 7.75
C ALA A 91 -23.65 -20.96 6.57
N ASN A 92 -23.15 -22.11 6.09
CA ASN A 92 -23.65 -22.81 4.89
C ASN A 92 -23.74 -21.91 3.63
N LEU A 93 -22.83 -20.92 3.53
CA LEU A 93 -22.75 -20.04 2.38
C LEU A 93 -21.97 -20.74 1.27
N THR A 94 -22.61 -20.88 0.10
CA THR A 94 -22.06 -21.60 -1.05
C THR A 94 -21.25 -20.71 -2.01
N GLN A 95 -21.32 -19.39 -1.82
CA GLN A 95 -20.60 -18.42 -2.65
C GLN A 95 -19.51 -17.70 -1.86
N ALA A 96 -18.42 -17.36 -2.54
CA ALA A 96 -17.38 -16.53 -1.97
C ALA A 96 -17.91 -15.09 -1.81
N LEU A 97 -17.75 -14.51 -0.62
CA LEU A 97 -18.07 -13.10 -0.41
C LEU A 97 -17.03 -12.20 -1.09
N ASP A 98 -17.47 -11.00 -1.43
CA ASP A 98 -16.59 -9.93 -1.89
C ASP A 98 -15.51 -9.61 -0.85
N PHE A 99 -14.38 -9.11 -1.33
CA PHE A 99 -13.25 -8.72 -0.50
C PHE A 99 -13.52 -7.35 0.18
N THR A 100 -14.46 -7.36 1.11
CA THR A 100 -14.93 -6.20 1.89
C THR A 100 -14.97 -6.56 3.38
N TYR A 101 -14.90 -5.56 4.25
CA TYR A 101 -15.07 -5.70 5.70
C TYR A 101 -16.05 -4.63 6.19
N LEU A 102 -17.18 -5.03 6.79
CA LEU A 102 -18.27 -4.15 7.23
C LEU A 102 -18.75 -3.17 6.13
N GLY A 103 -18.74 -3.61 4.86
CA GLY A 103 -19.10 -2.80 3.71
C GLY A 103 -18.00 -1.88 3.17
N ILE A 104 -16.81 -1.85 3.79
CA ILE A 104 -15.65 -1.12 3.27
C ILE A 104 -14.85 -2.02 2.33
N LYS A 105 -14.51 -1.50 1.14
CA LYS A 105 -13.71 -2.23 0.17
C LYS A 105 -12.26 -2.39 0.63
N MET A 106 -11.78 -3.64 0.65
CA MET A 106 -10.39 -3.97 0.92
C MET A 106 -9.59 -4.02 -0.38
N VAL A 107 -8.35 -3.52 -0.36
CA VAL A 107 -7.46 -3.45 -1.51
C VAL A 107 -6.15 -4.15 -1.19
N LEU A 108 -5.86 -5.24 -1.91
CA LEU A 108 -4.60 -5.95 -1.79
C LEU A 108 -3.45 -5.10 -2.35
N CYS A 109 -2.47 -4.80 -1.50
CA CYS A 109 -1.29 -4.02 -1.84
C CYS A 109 -0.02 -4.88 -1.72
N PRO A 110 0.36 -5.63 -2.77
CA PRO A 110 1.54 -6.51 -2.71
C PRO A 110 2.86 -5.73 -2.57
N GLY A 111 2.82 -4.42 -2.82
CA GLY A 111 3.96 -3.53 -2.64
C GLY A 111 4.34 -3.25 -1.19
N MET A 112 3.52 -3.65 -0.20
CA MET A 112 3.82 -3.48 1.23
C MET A 112 4.86 -4.48 1.79
N LEU A 113 5.45 -5.29 0.90
CA LEU A 113 6.62 -6.19 0.96
C LEU A 113 6.80 -7.15 2.15
N SER A 114 6.48 -6.80 3.38
CA SER A 114 6.40 -7.75 4.51
C SER A 114 5.98 -7.06 5.82
N LYS A 115 5.46 -7.89 6.74
CA LYS A 115 4.69 -7.61 7.97
C LYS A 115 3.24 -7.23 7.76
N SER A 116 2.43 -7.55 8.75
CA SER A 116 0.99 -7.33 8.73
C SER A 116 0.72 -5.84 8.84
N THR A 117 0.52 -5.23 7.67
CA THR A 117 0.19 -3.81 7.53
C THR A 117 -1.27 -3.66 7.07
N ILE A 118 -1.99 -2.75 7.71
CA ILE A 118 -3.31 -2.27 7.31
C ILE A 118 -3.25 -0.74 7.30
N VAL A 119 -3.79 -0.11 6.27
CA VAL A 119 -3.96 1.34 6.20
C VAL A 119 -5.42 1.60 5.85
N ALA A 120 -6.15 2.29 6.73
CA ALA A 120 -7.49 2.75 6.46
C ALA A 120 -7.44 4.24 6.14
N SER A 121 -7.95 4.62 4.97
CA SER A 121 -7.93 6.01 4.52
C SER A 121 -8.97 6.24 3.43
N PRO A 122 -9.52 7.46 3.29
CA PRO A 122 -10.11 7.91 2.03
C PRO A 122 -9.12 7.73 0.89
N ARG A 123 -9.62 7.38 -0.30
CA ARG A 123 -8.78 7.19 -1.50
C ARG A 123 -7.99 8.44 -1.91
N ASN A 124 -8.50 9.63 -1.58
CA ASN A 124 -7.97 10.92 -2.03
C ASN A 124 -6.73 11.36 -1.22
N ASN A 125 -6.44 10.73 -0.09
CA ASN A 125 -5.35 11.15 0.78
C ASN A 125 -3.97 10.68 0.30
N PHE A 126 -3.90 9.83 -0.72
CA PHE A 126 -2.64 9.35 -1.30
C PHE A 126 -2.31 10.05 -2.61
N ILE A 127 -1.20 10.79 -2.61
CA ILE A 127 -0.71 11.55 -3.76
C ILE A 127 0.45 10.82 -4.42
N TYR A 128 0.27 10.54 -5.71
CA TYR A 128 1.35 10.15 -6.61
C TYR A 128 1.78 11.39 -7.41
N ALA A 129 2.99 11.86 -7.13
CA ALA A 129 3.61 12.95 -7.87
C ALA A 129 4.61 12.38 -8.87
N PHE A 130 4.64 12.93 -10.08
CA PHE A 130 5.70 12.67 -11.04
C PHE A 130 6.12 13.98 -11.69
N ASP A 131 7.40 14.08 -11.98
CA ASP A 131 7.98 15.16 -12.77
C ASP A 131 8.52 14.54 -14.06
N ALA A 132 8.00 15.04 -15.18
CA ALA A 132 8.35 14.63 -16.54
C ALA A 132 8.81 15.83 -17.40
N GLU A 133 9.08 16.98 -16.78
CA GLU A 133 9.52 18.18 -17.46
C GLU A 133 10.83 17.90 -18.22
N GLY A 134 10.80 18.01 -19.55
CA GLY A 134 11.97 17.82 -20.42
C GLY A 134 12.31 16.36 -20.79
N ASP A 135 11.67 15.36 -20.18
CA ASP A 135 11.99 13.94 -20.47
C ASP A 135 11.64 13.51 -21.90
N GLY A 136 10.62 14.13 -22.51
CA GLY A 136 10.29 13.92 -23.92
C GLY A 136 11.40 14.31 -24.90
N LYS A 137 12.34 15.17 -24.49
CA LYS A 137 13.53 15.55 -25.28
C LYS A 137 14.71 14.61 -25.03
N ALA A 138 14.73 13.91 -23.90
CA ALA A 138 15.80 13.01 -23.48
C ALA A 138 15.59 11.56 -23.94
N LEU A 139 14.36 11.18 -24.31
CA LEU A 139 14.04 9.85 -24.82
C LEU A 139 14.66 9.66 -26.22
N ARG A 140 15.75 8.89 -26.29
CA ARG A 140 16.41 8.53 -27.55
C ARG A 140 16.64 7.03 -27.62
N ALA A 141 16.32 6.44 -28.76
CA ALA A 141 16.76 5.10 -29.12
C ALA A 141 18.09 5.22 -29.88
N ILE A 142 19.12 4.55 -29.38
CA ILE A 142 20.44 4.51 -30.02
C ILE A 142 20.70 3.08 -30.48
N ASN A 143 21.02 2.95 -31.77
CA ASN A 143 21.50 1.69 -32.33
C ASN A 143 23.00 1.55 -32.02
N LEU A 144 23.36 0.57 -31.20
CA LEU A 144 24.77 0.34 -30.86
C LEU A 144 25.53 -0.39 -31.96
N ALA A 145 24.84 -0.97 -32.95
CA ALA A 145 25.49 -1.57 -34.11
C ALA A 145 26.30 -0.53 -34.88
N ASP A 146 25.79 0.70 -34.96
CA ASP A 146 26.41 1.79 -35.71
C ASP A 146 27.53 2.49 -34.92
N THR A 147 27.59 2.30 -33.60
CA THR A 147 28.58 2.98 -32.74
C THR A 147 29.71 2.06 -32.29
N ILE A 148 29.37 0.87 -31.79
CA ILE A 148 30.32 -0.09 -31.20
C ILE A 148 30.14 -1.53 -31.73
N ALA A 149 29.39 -1.70 -32.83
CA ALA A 149 29.12 -3.00 -33.46
C ALA A 149 28.45 -4.05 -32.54
N GLU A 150 27.72 -3.63 -31.51
CA GLU A 150 26.88 -4.55 -30.72
C GLU A 150 25.49 -4.68 -31.36
N PRO A 151 24.93 -5.91 -31.52
CA PRO A 151 23.62 -6.13 -32.12
C PRO A 151 22.46 -5.83 -31.14
N VAL A 152 22.46 -4.64 -30.53
CA VAL A 152 21.45 -4.20 -29.55
C VAL A 152 21.03 -2.75 -29.78
N ILE A 153 19.77 -2.46 -29.51
CA ILE A 153 19.25 -1.09 -29.42
C ILE A 153 19.06 -0.76 -27.95
N ARG A 154 19.61 0.37 -27.50
CA ARG A 154 19.43 0.84 -26.13
C ARG A 154 18.60 2.12 -26.11
N THR A 155 17.65 2.16 -25.19
CA THR A 155 16.81 3.32 -24.91
C THR A 155 17.02 3.75 -23.47
N ARG A 156 17.00 5.06 -23.23
CA ARG A 156 17.03 5.61 -21.87
C ARG A 156 15.83 6.54 -21.68
N ALA A 157 15.09 6.28 -20.61
CA ALA A 157 14.10 7.19 -20.05
C ALA A 157 14.47 7.40 -18.58
N ASN A 158 14.54 8.66 -18.16
CA ASN A 158 14.55 8.98 -16.74
C ASN A 158 13.14 9.47 -16.40
N MET A 159 12.71 9.28 -15.15
CA MET A 159 11.46 9.82 -14.64
C MET A 159 11.64 9.99 -13.14
N LYS A 160 11.20 11.12 -12.59
CA LYS A 160 11.19 11.34 -11.15
C LYS A 160 9.79 11.08 -10.61
N VAL A 161 9.71 10.32 -9.54
CA VAL A 161 8.45 9.96 -8.89
C VAL A 161 8.54 10.16 -7.38
N GLY A 162 7.43 10.59 -6.79
CA GLY A 162 7.27 10.81 -5.36
C GLY A 162 5.93 10.29 -4.86
N PHE A 163 5.91 9.86 -3.61
CA PHE A 163 4.72 9.34 -2.93
C PHE A 163 4.54 10.08 -1.61
N THR A 164 3.44 10.80 -1.46
CA THR A 164 3.11 11.49 -0.21
C THR A 164 1.65 11.28 0.17
N HIS A 165 1.34 11.50 1.44
CA HIS A 165 -0.03 11.54 1.91
C HIS A 165 -0.41 12.97 2.33
N VAL A 166 -1.71 13.19 2.47
CA VAL A 166 -2.30 14.40 3.06
C VAL A 166 -3.27 13.99 4.15
N ASN A 167 -3.57 14.91 5.07
CA ASN A 167 -4.56 14.72 6.13
C ASN A 167 -4.28 13.44 6.96
N GLY A 168 -3.14 13.40 7.65
CA GLY A 168 -2.74 12.27 8.50
C GLY A 168 -3.82 11.88 9.52
N GLU A 169 -4.57 12.85 10.05
CA GLU A 169 -5.66 12.65 11.01
C GLU A 169 -6.82 11.78 10.50
N GLU A 170 -6.94 11.60 9.18
CA GLU A 170 -7.94 10.75 8.54
C GLU A 170 -7.41 9.34 8.21
N ILE A 171 -6.13 9.09 8.48
CA ILE A 171 -5.44 7.85 8.14
C ILE A 171 -5.20 7.04 9.41
N VAL A 172 -5.78 5.84 9.45
CA VAL A 172 -5.46 4.86 10.49
C VAL A 172 -4.39 3.92 9.97
N PHE A 173 -3.30 3.78 10.71
CA PHE A 173 -2.16 2.97 10.33
C PHE A 173 -1.94 1.84 11.34
N TYR A 174 -2.03 0.60 10.86
CA TYR A 174 -1.59 -0.58 11.56
C TYR A 174 -0.30 -1.07 10.91
N ASN A 175 0.82 -0.95 11.61
CA ASN A 175 2.09 -1.43 11.13
C ASN A 175 2.74 -2.31 12.18
N SER A 176 2.51 -3.63 12.12
CA SER A 176 3.23 -4.56 12.99
C SER A 176 4.71 -4.49 12.69
N ALA A 177 5.44 -3.63 13.38
CA ALA A 177 6.86 -3.42 13.18
C ALA A 177 7.66 -4.45 13.99
N THR A 178 7.84 -5.68 13.48
CA THR A 178 9.07 -6.52 13.65
C THR A 178 9.15 -7.60 12.57
#